data_AF-A0A7X2MNY8-F1
#
_entry.id   AF-A0A7X2MNY8-F1
#
_cell.length_a   1.000
_cell.length_b   1.000
_cell.length_c   1.000
_cell.angle_alpha   90.00
_cell.angle_beta   90.00
_cell.angle_gamma   90.00
#
_symmetry.space_group_name_H-M   'P 1'
#
loop_
_entity.id
_entity.type
_entity.pdbx_description
1 polymer ?
#
loop_
_entity_poly.entity_id
_entity_poly.type
_entity_poly.pdbx_seq_one_letter_code
_entity_poly.pdbx_strand_id
1 'polypeptide(L)' 'GIDEVHSSASRLVASPMRYRKAGVSMCSEAETDEFSRYCVDGDVVEAMKSVMQMSTVRVA' A
#
# COMPACT_ATOMS: atom_id res chain seq x y z
N GLY A 1 -13.63 1.72 -20.61
CA GLY A 1 -13.92 3.15 -20.52
C GLY A 1 -14.23 3.52 -19.09
N ILE A 2 -13.24 3.33 -18.20
CA ILE A 2 -13.26 3.90 -16.85
C ILE A 2 -12.21 5.00 -16.90
N ASP A 3 -12.59 6.21 -16.51
CA ASP A 3 -11.76 7.40 -16.68
C ASP A 3 -10.93 7.71 -15.42
N GLU A 4 -11.35 7.22 -14.26
CA GLU A 4 -10.69 7.44 -12.98
C GLU A 4 -10.64 6.17 -12.13
N VAL A 5 -9.53 5.95 -11.43
CA VAL A 5 -9.34 4.82 -10.52
C VAL A 5 -8.77 5.30 -9.18
N HIS A 6 -9.31 4.77 -8.08
CA HIS A 6 -8.77 4.99 -6.74
C HIS A 6 -8.04 3.72 -6.29
N SER A 7 -6.80 3.88 -5.85
CA SER A 7 -5.99 2.81 -5.27
C SER A 7 -5.18 3.38 -4.12
N SER A 8 -5.05 2.62 -3.03
CA SER A 8 -4.15 2.98 -1.93
C SER A 8 -2.67 2.82 -2.30
N ALA A 9 -2.36 2.01 -3.33
CA ALA A 9 -1.01 1.64 -3.75
C ALA A 9 -0.08 1.34 -2.56
N SER A 10 -0.63 0.64 -1.56
CA SER A 10 -0.01 0.54 -0.25
C SER A 10 0.92 -0.66 -0.12
N ARG A 11 1.94 -0.49 0.72
CA ARG A 11 2.89 -1.51 1.16
C ARG A 11 3.07 -1.43 2.66
N LEU A 12 3.30 -2.59 3.28
CA LEU A 12 3.71 -2.69 4.67
C LEU A 12 5.21 -2.46 4.82
N VAL A 13 5.58 -1.55 5.72
CA VAL A 13 6.96 -1.28 6.11
C VAL A 13 7.13 -1.64 7.57
N ALA A 14 8.08 -2.53 7.87
CA ALA A 14 8.38 -2.91 9.24
C ALA A 14 8.90 -1.71 10.06
N SER A 15 8.49 -1.64 11.33
CA SER A 15 8.95 -0.63 12.28
C SER A 15 10.43 -0.81 12.59
N PRO A 16 11.18 0.29 12.76
CA PRO A 16 12.58 0.23 13.20
C PRO A 16 12.73 -0.13 14.69
N MET A 17 11.63 -0.34 15.42
CA MET A 17 11.69 -0.68 16.85
C MET A 17 12.40 -2.01 17.11
N ARG A 18 13.42 -1.95 17.96
CA ARG A 18 14.26 -3.10 18.34
C ARG A 18 13.69 -3.90 19.52
N TYR A 19 12.94 -3.24 20.40
CA TYR A 19 12.27 -3.87 21.53
C TYR A 19 10.76 -3.91 21.28
N ARG A 20 10.13 -5.03 21.64
CA ARG A 20 8.68 -5.26 21.50
C ARG A 20 8.14 -5.84 22.79
N LYS A 21 7.12 -5.20 23.37
CA LYS A 21 6.46 -5.70 24.59
C LYS A 21 5.35 -6.67 24.20
N ALA A 22 5.46 -7.92 24.62
CA ALA A 22 4.43 -8.93 24.39
C ALA A 22 3.18 -8.67 25.24
N GLY A 23 2.02 -9.07 24.72
CA GLY A 23 0.74 -9.04 25.44
C GLY A 23 0.10 -7.65 25.56
N VAL A 24 0.58 -6.66 24.80
CA VAL A 24 -0.06 -5.35 24.68
C VAL A 24 -0.53 -5.22 23.24
N SER A 25 -1.82 -4.91 23.07
CA SER A 25 -2.44 -4.59 21.78
C SER A 25 -3.19 -3.27 21.92
N MET A 26 -2.92 -2.33 21.03
CA MET A 26 -3.68 -1.11 20.80
C MET A 26 -4.81 -1.32 19.79
N CYS A 27 -4.78 -2.40 19.01
CA CYS A 27 -5.84 -2.79 18.11
C CYS A 27 -6.99 -3.51 18.84
N SER A 28 -8.22 -3.31 18.36
CA SER A 28 -9.41 -4.04 18.80
C SER A 28 -9.33 -5.54 18.45
N GLU A 29 -8.54 -5.88 17.44
CA GLU A 29 -8.23 -7.23 17.02
C GLU A 29 -6.83 -7.59 17.51
N ALA A 30 -6.71 -8.60 18.39
CA ALA A 30 -5.46 -8.89 19.09
C ALA A 30 -4.35 -9.50 18.21
N GLU A 31 -4.70 -10.02 17.03
CA GLU A 31 -3.78 -10.72 16.12
C GLU A 31 -3.21 -9.82 15.01
N THR A 32 -3.50 -8.52 15.03
CA THR A 32 -3.00 -7.58 14.02
C THR A 32 -1.55 -7.17 14.29
N ASP A 33 -0.72 -7.14 13.25
CA ASP A 33 0.67 -6.67 13.32
C ASP A 33 0.74 -5.17 13.63
N GLU A 34 1.07 -4.84 14.89
CA GLU A 34 1.19 -3.45 15.35
C GLU A 34 2.51 -2.77 14.98
N PHE A 35 3.47 -3.55 14.50
CA PHE A 35 4.81 -3.05 14.21
C PHE A 35 5.00 -2.73 12.74
N SER A 36 4.04 -2.97 11.86
CA SER A 36 4.11 -2.53 10.48
C SER A 36 3.32 -1.25 10.26
N ARG A 37 3.86 -0.35 9.44
CA ARG A 37 3.16 0.86 8.98
C ARG A 37 2.76 0.70 7.51
N TYR A 38 1.55 1.13 7.18
CA TYR A 38 1.14 1.29 5.79
C TYR A 38 1.82 2.52 5.20
N CYS A 39 2.40 2.36 4.02
CA CYS A 39 3.03 3.42 3.23
C CYS A 39 2.61 3.28 1.78
N VAL A 40 2.60 4.38 1.03
CA VAL A 40 2.42 4.32 -0.43
C VAL A 40 3.72 3.82 -1.07
N ASP A 41 3.60 2.86 -1.98
CA ASP A 41 4.71 2.34 -2.79
C ASP A 41 4.79 3.11 -4.11
N GLY A 42 5.85 3.91 -4.26
CA GLY A 42 6.06 4.78 -5.42
C GLY A 42 6.22 4.00 -6.73
N ASP A 43 6.89 2.86 -6.69
CA ASP A 43 7.14 2.03 -7.87
C ASP A 43 5.83 1.43 -8.36
N VAL A 44 4.94 1.03 -7.43
CA VAL A 44 3.58 0.57 -7.78
C VAL A 44 2.76 1.69 -8.40
N VAL A 45 2.81 2.90 -7.85
CA VAL A 45 2.11 4.07 -8.42
C VAL A 45 2.63 4.39 -9.82
N GLU A 46 3.94 4.33 -10.03
CA GLU A 46 4.56 4.55 -11.34
C GLU A 46 4.07 3.50 -12.35
N ALA A 47 4.13 2.21 -11.99
CA ALA A 47 3.66 1.14 -12.86
C ALA A 47 2.17 1.28 -13.21
N MET A 48 1.33 1.62 -12.23
CA MET A 48 -0.09 1.88 -12.46
C MET A 48 -0.28 3.00 -13.48
N LYS A 49 0.46 4.10 -13.34
CA LYS A 49 0.40 5.24 -14.25
C LYS A 49 0.84 4.84 -15.67
N SER A 50 1.92 4.07 -15.81
CA SER A 50 2.39 3.58 -17.11
C SER A 50 1.33 2.73 -17.82
N VAL A 51 0.65 1.83 -17.10
CA VAL A 51 -0.43 1.00 -17.67
C VAL A 51 -1.58 1.88 -18.16
N MET A 52 -2.00 2.88 -17.37
CA MET A 52 -3.06 3.80 -17.75
C MET A 52 -2.72 4.59 -19.02
N GLN A 53 -1.47 5.05 -19.16
CA GLN A 53 -1.02 5.77 -20.35
C GLN A 53 -0.94 4.87 -21.59
N MET A 54 -0.49 3.62 -21.43
CA MET A 54 -0.43 2.65 -22.53
C MET A 54 -1.83 2.28 -23.06
N SER A 55 -2.85 2.23 -22.18
CA SER A 55 -4.23 1.97 -22.61
C SER A 55 -4.83 3.08 -23.47
N THR A 56 -4.40 4.34 -23.30
CA THR A 56 -4.91 5.49 -24.07
C THR A 56 -4.46 5.46 -25.54
N VAL A 57 -3.36 4.79 -25.86
CA VAL A 57 -2.77 4.78 -27.22
C VAL A 57 -3.38 3.72 -28.14
N ARG A 58 -4.21 2.79 -27.64
CA ARG A 58 -4.73 1.65 -28.42
C ARG A 58 -6.16 1.82 -28.96
N VAL A 59 -6.52 3.00 -29.43
CA VAL A 59 -7.71 3.17 -30.28
C VAL A 59 -7.27 3.84 -31.58
N ALA A 60 -7.05 3.00 -32.59
CA ALA A 60 -6.94 3.35 -34.00
C ALA A 60 -8.05 2.60 -34.76
#